data_AF-A0A6J6G984-F1
#
_entry.id   AF-A0A6J6G984-F1
#
_cell.length_a   1.000
_cell.length_b   1.000
_cell.length_c   1.000
_cell.angle_alpha   90.00
_cell.angle_beta   90.00
_cell.angle_gamma   90.00
#
_symmetry.space_group_name_H-M   'P 1'
#
loop_
_entity.id
_entity.type
_entity.pdbx_description
1 polymer ?
#
loop_
_entity_poly.entity_id
_entity_poly.type
_entity_poly.pdbx_seq_one_letter_code
_entity_poly.pdbx_strand_id
1 'polypeptide(L)'
;MAVLQSKLLERRHQEDRAKMDALRGDNAGSWGNQIRSYVLHPYQMVKDHRTDFETGNTQAVLNGELDGFIEAGIRWRRSQR
;
A
#
# COMPACT_ATOMS: atom_id res chain seq x y z
N MET A 1 -36.47 -6.96 21.98
CA MET A 1 -35.02 -7.19 22.16
C MET A 1 -34.26 -7.38 20.86
N ALA A 2 -34.75 -8.18 19.90
CA ALA A 2 -34.05 -8.45 18.63
C ALA A 2 -33.69 -7.17 17.84
N VAL A 3 -34.64 -6.23 17.68
CA VAL A 3 -34.41 -4.97 16.94
C VAL A 3 -33.31 -4.11 17.55
N LEU A 4 -33.21 -4.06 18.89
CA LEU A 4 -32.17 -3.28 19.58
C LEU A 4 -30.79 -3.91 19.37
N GLN A 5 -30.69 -5.24 19.47
CA GLN A 5 -29.45 -5.97 19.23
C GLN A 5 -28.97 -5.78 17.79
N SER A 6 -29.87 -5.87 16.79
CA SER A 6 -29.54 -5.62 15.38
C SER A 6 -29.02 -4.21 15.14
N LYS A 7 -29.65 -3.19 15.74
CA LYS A 7 -29.19 -1.79 15.61
C LYS A 7 -27.82 -1.54 16.26
N LEU A 8 -27.56 -2.15 17.42
CA LEU A 8 -26.26 -2.04 18.09
C LEU A 8 -25.14 -2.73 17.29
N LEU A 9 -25.43 -3.88 16.68
CA LEU A 9 -24.50 -4.58 15.81
C LEU A 9 -24.17 -3.75 14.57
N GLU A 10 -25.19 -3.19 13.92
CA GLU A 10 -25.00 -2.31 12.75
C GLU A 10 -24.15 -1.09 13.09
N ARG A 11 -24.42 -0.44 14.24
CA ARG A 11 -23.59 0.67 14.73
C ARG A 11 -22.13 0.25 14.93
N ARG A 12 -21.90 -0.92 15.53
CA ARG A 12 -20.54 -1.45 15.72
C ARG A 12 -19.83 -1.67 14.38
N HIS A 13 -20.51 -2.24 13.40
CA HIS A 13 -19.97 -2.40 12.05
C HIS A 13 -19.63 -1.06 11.40
N GLN A 14 -20.46 -0.04 11.57
CA GLN A 14 -20.19 1.31 11.06
C GLN A 14 -18.97 1.94 11.74
N GLU A 15 -18.84 1.81 13.06
CA GLU A 15 -17.67 2.29 13.81
C GLU A 15 -16.38 1.57 13.37
N ASP A 16 -16.44 0.26 13.14
CA ASP A 16 -15.29 -0.52 12.69
C ASP A 16 -14.92 -0.19 11.23
N ARG A 17 -15.91 0.01 10.35
CA ARG A 17 -15.69 0.51 8.98
C ARG A 17 -15.04 1.89 8.98
N ALA A 18 -15.56 2.82 9.77
CA ALA A 18 -15.01 4.18 9.87
C ALA A 18 -13.55 4.18 10.34
N LYS A 19 -13.19 3.30 11.30
CA LYS A 19 -11.80 3.11 11.72
C LYS A 19 -10.93 2.57 10.59
N MET A 20 -11.42 1.59 9.83
CA MET A 20 -10.67 1.02 8.70
C MET A 20 -10.49 2.04 7.57
N ASP A 21 -11.51 2.82 7.27
CA ASP A 21 -11.46 3.84 6.23
C ASP A 21 -10.51 4.97 6.61
N ALA A 22 -10.47 5.37 7.89
CA ALA A 22 -9.47 6.34 8.39
C ALA A 22 -8.02 5.84 8.23
N LEU A 23 -7.78 4.53 8.32
CA LEU A 23 -6.45 3.93 8.09
C LEU A 23 -6.10 3.82 6.60
N ARG A 24 -7.09 3.74 5.71
CA ARG A 24 -6.90 3.50 4.28
C ARG A 24 -6.24 4.70 3.57
N GLY A 25 -6.34 5.89 4.15
CA GLY A 25 -5.79 7.15 3.62
C GLY A 25 -6.41 7.59 2.30
N ASP A 26 -6.17 8.84 1.90
CA ASP A 26 -6.60 9.36 0.59
C ASP A 26 -5.68 8.85 -0.52
N ASN A 27 -5.80 7.57 -0.85
CA ASN A 27 -5.14 6.95 -1.98
C ASN A 27 -6.08 6.96 -3.20
N ALA A 28 -6.46 8.16 -3.65
CA ALA A 28 -7.12 8.29 -4.94
C ALA A 28 -6.14 7.83 -6.03
N GLY A 29 -6.57 6.91 -6.89
CA GLY A 29 -5.80 6.36 -8.00
C GLY A 29 -5.57 7.39 -9.10
N SER A 30 -4.80 8.42 -8.79
CA SER A 30 -4.45 9.51 -9.69
C SER A 30 -3.05 9.32 -10.27
N TRP A 31 -2.87 9.74 -11.53
CA TRP A 31 -1.57 9.84 -12.17
C TRP A 31 -0.68 10.78 -11.35
N GLY A 32 0.48 10.29 -10.92
CA GLY A 32 1.44 11.03 -10.08
C GLY A 32 1.50 10.59 -8.60
N ASN A 33 0.52 9.81 -8.11
CA ASN A 33 0.56 9.26 -6.74
C ASN A 33 1.14 7.83 -6.68
N GLN A 34 1.80 7.36 -7.75
CA GLN A 34 2.38 6.03 -7.82
C GLN A 34 3.74 6.00 -7.12
N ILE A 35 3.86 5.14 -6.10
CA ILE A 35 5.12 5.00 -5.34
C ILE A 35 6.19 4.19 -6.06
N ARG A 36 5.83 3.36 -7.06
CA ARG A 36 6.75 2.44 -7.73
C ARG A 36 6.37 2.19 -9.16
N SER A 37 7.29 2.39 -10.09
CA SER A 37 7.11 2.09 -11.51
C SER A 37 7.67 0.71 -11.84
N TYR A 38 6.92 -0.04 -12.64
CA TYR A 38 7.32 -1.31 -13.22
C TYR A 38 7.39 -1.13 -14.74
N VAL A 39 8.61 -1.08 -15.27
CA VAL A 39 8.87 -1.03 -16.71
C VAL A 39 9.29 -2.42 -17.15
N LEU A 40 8.49 -3.06 -18.00
CA LEU A 40 8.78 -4.40 -18.53
C LEU A 40 9.36 -4.35 -19.95
N HIS A 41 9.04 -3.30 -20.69
CA HIS A 41 9.55 -3.02 -22.04
C HIS A 41 9.68 -1.51 -22.24
N PRO A 42 10.68 -1.01 -23.00
CA PRO A 42 11.68 -1.77 -23.77
C PRO A 42 12.84 -2.35 -22.94
N TYR A 43 13.00 -1.90 -21.69
CA TYR A 43 13.93 -2.46 -20.72
C TYR A 43 13.16 -2.94 -19.49
N GLN A 44 13.79 -3.82 -18.71
CA GLN A 44 13.23 -4.34 -17.47
C GLN A 44 13.79 -3.53 -16.30
N MET A 45 12.91 -2.84 -15.58
CA MET A 45 13.27 -2.08 -14.38
C MET A 45 12.07 -1.95 -13.45
N VAL A 46 12.28 -2.20 -12.16
CA VAL A 46 11.35 -1.82 -11.11
C VAL A 46 12.02 -0.77 -10.24
N LYS A 47 11.41 0.40 -10.08
CA LYS A 47 11.94 1.52 -9.29
C LYS A 47 10.93 2.05 -8.29
N ASP A 48 11.28 2.11 -7.01
CA ASP A 48 10.47 2.75 -5.95
C ASP A 48 10.90 4.21 -5.79
N HIS A 49 10.01 5.13 -6.17
CA HIS A 49 10.26 6.58 -6.23
C HIS A 49 10.42 7.24 -4.87
N ARG A 50 10.08 6.55 -3.78
CA ARG A 50 10.26 7.10 -2.43
C ARG A 50 11.67 6.86 -1.91
N THR A 51 12.23 5.70 -2.25
CA THR A 51 13.48 5.18 -1.67
C THR A 51 14.64 5.20 -2.65
N ASP A 52 14.37 5.51 -3.93
CA ASP A 52 15.27 5.35 -5.07
C ASP A 52 15.83 3.93 -5.27
N PHE A 53 15.32 2.94 -4.54
CA PHE A 53 15.70 1.54 -4.71
C PHE A 53 15.14 1.01 -6.03
N GLU A 54 16.01 0.39 -6.82
CA GLU A 54 15.68 -0.17 -8.13
C GLU A 54 16.30 -1.55 -8.37
N THR A 55 15.66 -2.33 -9.22
CA THR A 55 16.16 -3.64 -9.66
C THR A 55 15.80 -3.90 -11.12
N GLY A 56 16.75 -4.47 -11.86
CA GLY A 56 16.54 -4.88 -13.25
C GLY A 56 15.82 -6.22 -13.40
N ASN A 57 15.78 -7.05 -12.36
CA ASN A 57 15.12 -8.36 -12.42
C ASN A 57 13.61 -8.24 -12.13
N THR A 58 12.86 -7.73 -13.10
CA THR A 58 11.40 -7.51 -12.94
C THR A 58 10.63 -8.80 -12.68
N GLN A 59 11.06 -9.92 -13.24
CA GLN A 59 10.36 -11.20 -13.10
C GLN A 59 10.41 -11.71 -11.66
N ALA A 60 11.55 -11.62 -11.00
CA ALA A 60 11.70 -12.02 -9.61
C ALA A 60 10.81 -11.18 -8.67
N VAL A 61 10.74 -9.87 -8.93
CA VAL A 61 9.86 -8.96 -8.17
C VAL A 61 8.38 -9.33 -8.33
N LEU A 62 7.95 -9.63 -9.56
CA LEU A 62 6.59 -10.10 -9.83
C LEU A 62 6.32 -11.49 -9.23
N ASN A 63 7.36 -12.31 -9.06
CA ASN A 63 7.29 -13.61 -8.39
C ASN A 63 7.34 -13.52 -6.85
N GLY A 64 7.45 -12.32 -6.28
CA GLY A 64 7.34 -12.09 -4.84
C GLY A 64 8.62 -11.67 -4.13
N GLU A 65 9.75 -11.50 -4.82
CA GLU A 65 10.99 -10.98 -4.23
C GLU A 65 10.86 -9.46 -3.95
N LEU A 66 10.13 -9.12 -2.88
CA LEU A 66 9.82 -7.75 -2.47
C LEU A 66 10.62 -7.30 -1.24
N ASP A 67 11.40 -8.18 -0.63
CA ASP A 67 12.06 -7.91 0.66
C ASP A 67 12.95 -6.67 0.62
N GLY A 68 13.75 -6.51 -0.44
CA GLY A 68 14.60 -5.32 -0.61
C GLY A 68 13.81 -4.02 -0.68
N PHE A 69 12.65 -4.04 -1.35
CA PHE A 69 11.76 -2.88 -1.42
C PHE A 69 11.09 -2.57 -0.08
N ILE A 70 10.69 -3.61 0.66
CA ILE A 70 10.05 -3.46 1.97
C ILE A 70 11.06 -2.89 2.97
N GLU A 71 12.27 -3.44 3.01
CA GLU A 71 13.33 -2.99 3.89
C GLU A 71 13.72 -1.53 3.61
N ALA A 72 13.94 -1.18 2.34
CA ALA A 72 14.22 0.19 1.92
C ALA A 72 13.08 1.13 2.36
N GLY A 73 11.82 0.72 2.19
CA GLY A 73 10.65 1.48 2.61
C GLY A 73 10.56 1.69 4.12
N ILE A 74 10.91 0.69 4.93
CA ILE A 74 10.95 0.80 6.40
C ILE A 74 12.05 1.79 6.83
N ARG A 75 13.24 1.68 6.24
CA ARG A 75 14.37 2.60 6.53
C ARG A 75 14.03 4.04 6.16
N TRP A 76 13.46 4.27 4.98
CA TRP A 76 13.00 5.58 4.54
C TRP A 76 11.92 6.17 5.45
N ARG A 77 10.94 5.37 5.88
CA ARG A 77 9.91 5.83 6.82
C ARG A 77 10.52 6.22 8.18
N ARG A 78 11.54 5.49 8.63
CA ARG A 78 12.26 5.79 9.87
C ARG A 78 13.02 7.11 9.77
N SER A 79 13.62 7.45 8.63
CA SER A 79 14.35 8.71 8.46
C SER A 79 13.46 9.95 8.36
N GLN A 80 12.15 9.78 8.15
CA GLN A 80 11.18 10.89 8.12
C GLN A 80 10.54 11.21 9.48
N ARG A 81 10.88 10.44 10.52
CA ARG A 81 10.47 10.70 11.90
C ARG A 81 11.54 11.49 12.62
#